data_AF-A0AB37U0V8-F1
#
_entry.id   AF-A0AB37U0V8-F1
#
_cell.length_a   1.000
_cell.length_b   1.000
_cell.length_c   1.000
_cell.angle_alpha   90.00
_cell.angle_beta   90.00
_cell.angle_gamma   90.00
#
_symmetry.space_group_name_H-M   'P 1'
#
loop_
_entity.id
_entity.type
_entity.pdbx_description
1 polymer ?
#
loop_
_entity_poly.entity_id
_entity_poly.type
_entity_poly.pdbx_seq_one_letter_code
_entity_poly.pdbx_strand_id
1 'polypeptide(L)'
;MATVTFVDETTSGDRGAAFGLEIAEERLTARELIRRRVFQEVAEFNARTEPQLFQGLVQPQDTERVLNGYALRTPRRIDPEAQAERALAAFAGNGFLVLVGDRQVTDPDEEIELPLGVEVTFLKLVPLVGG
;
A
#
# COMPACT_ATOMS: atom_id res chain seq x y z
N MET A 1 1.48 0.93 -22.65
CA MET A 1 1.31 1.50 -21.30
C MET A 1 0.06 0.89 -20.72
N ALA A 2 0.15 0.17 -19.61
CA ALA A 2 -0.99 -0.39 -18.92
C ALA A 2 -1.32 0.49 -17.71
N THR A 3 -2.56 0.91 -17.58
CA THR A 3 -3.01 1.56 -16.34
C THR A 3 -3.39 0.47 -15.36
N VAL A 4 -2.76 0.45 -14.19
CA VAL A 4 -3.06 -0.48 -13.10
C VAL A 4 -3.73 0.29 -11.98
N THR A 5 -4.91 -0.16 -11.57
CA THR A 5 -5.66 0.51 -10.51
C THR A 5 -5.30 -0.12 -9.17
N PHE A 6 -4.83 0.69 -8.23
CA PHE A 6 -4.55 0.24 -6.87
C PHE A 6 -5.74 0.58 -5.98
N VAL A 7 -6.30 -0.45 -5.34
CA VAL A 7 -7.44 -0.29 -4.45
C VAL A 7 -7.03 -0.70 -3.05
N ASP A 8 -7.12 0.23 -2.09
CA ASP A 8 -6.92 -0.09 -0.70
C ASP A 8 -8.27 -0.53 -0.11
N GLU A 9 -8.36 -1.77 0.39
CA GLU A 9 -9.55 -2.28 1.08
C GLU A 9 -9.20 -2.63 2.53
N THR A 10 -10.19 -2.59 3.41
CA THR A 10 -10.08 -3.15 4.76
C THR A 10 -10.94 -4.40 4.89
N THR A 11 -10.59 -5.31 5.80
CA THR A 11 -11.40 -6.52 6.06
C THR A 11 -12.83 -6.23 6.57
N SER A 12 -13.12 -5.00 6.99
CA SER A 12 -14.48 -4.54 7.33
C SER A 12 -15.31 -4.13 6.10
N GLY A 13 -14.75 -4.23 4.88
CA GLY A 13 -15.42 -3.84 3.64
C GLY A 13 -15.35 -2.35 3.32
N ASP A 14 -14.64 -1.56 4.12
CA ASP A 14 -14.39 -0.15 3.81
C ASP A 14 -13.37 -0.09 2.66
N ARG A 15 -13.85 0.28 1.46
CA ARG A 15 -13.01 0.59 0.31
C ARG A 15 -12.42 1.98 0.53
N GLY A 16 -11.13 2.00 0.85
CA GLY A 16 -10.35 3.23 0.97
C GLY A 16 -10.21 3.94 -0.38
N ALA A 17 -9.50 5.07 -0.37
CA ALA A 17 -9.23 5.82 -1.59
C ALA A 17 -8.49 4.93 -2.61
N ALA A 18 -9.18 4.54 -3.68
CA ALA A 18 -8.55 3.94 -4.84
C ALA A 18 -7.75 5.02 -5.56
N PHE A 19 -6.50 4.72 -5.90
CA PHE A 19 -5.66 5.62 -6.69
C PHE A 19 -5.02 4.81 -7.82
N GLY A 20 -5.00 5.36 -9.03
CA GLY A 20 -4.40 4.70 -10.19
C GLY A 20 -2.90 4.95 -10.24
N LEU A 21 -2.13 3.91 -10.58
CA LEU A 21 -0.72 4.07 -10.95
C LEU A 21 -0.55 3.56 -12.38
N GLU A 22 0.05 4.39 -13.23
CA GLU A 22 0.41 3.98 -14.58
C GLU A 22 1.68 3.13 -14.54
N ILE A 23 1.58 1.89 -15.01
CA ILE A 23 2.69 0.95 -15.04
C ILE A 23 3.03 0.65 -16.50
N ALA A 24 4.28 0.93 -16.87
CA ALA A 24 4.73 0.75 -18.24
C ALA A 24 4.91 -0.73 -18.60
N GLU A 25 5.32 -1.56 -17.64
CA GLU A 25 5.60 -2.97 -17.85
C GLU A 25 4.36 -3.86 -17.66
N GLU A 26 4.29 -4.93 -18.45
CA GLU A 26 3.22 -5.93 -18.39
C GLU A 26 3.49 -7.03 -17.36
N ARG A 27 4.72 -7.10 -16.80
CA ARG A 27 5.14 -8.09 -15.81
C ARG A 27 6.12 -7.49 -14.81
N LEU A 28 5.81 -7.60 -13.52
CA LEU A 28 6.68 -7.18 -12.42
C LEU A 28 6.45 -8.08 -11.21
N THR A 29 7.43 -8.15 -10.32
CA THR A 29 7.29 -8.92 -9.09
C THR A 29 6.37 -8.23 -8.10
N ALA A 30 5.77 -9.01 -7.19
CA ALA A 30 4.98 -8.49 -6.09
C ALA A 30 5.78 -7.49 -5.22
N ARG A 31 7.07 -7.76 -5.02
CA ARG A 31 8.03 -6.89 -4.34
C ARG A 31 8.10 -5.52 -5.01
N GLU A 32 8.25 -5.49 -6.32
CA GLU A 32 8.35 -4.24 -7.08
C GLU A 32 7.01 -3.49 -7.08
N LEU A 33 5.88 -4.20 -7.17
CA LEU A 33 4.56 -3.60 -7.00
C LEU A 33 4.40 -2.91 -5.64
N ILE A 34 4.74 -3.60 -4.56
CA ILE A 34 4.68 -3.07 -3.18
C ILE A 34 5.61 -1.85 -3.07
N ARG A 35 6.83 -1.93 -3.60
CA ARG A 35 7.78 -0.82 -3.55
C ARG A 35 7.26 0.41 -4.27
N ARG A 36 6.78 0.28 -5.51
CA ARG A 36 6.24 1.42 -6.29
C ARG A 36 5.02 2.04 -5.61
N ARG A 37 4.10 1.20 -5.12
CA ARG A 37 2.93 1.62 -4.34
C ARG A 37 3.33 2.52 -3.16
N VAL A 38 4.31 2.10 -2.38
CA VAL A 38 4.78 2.81 -1.19
C VAL A 38 5.55 4.08 -1.55
N PHE A 39 6.36 4.04 -2.61
CA PHE A 39 7.09 5.20 -3.07
C PHE A 39 6.14 6.32 -3.49
N GLN A 40 5.07 5.99 -4.21
CA GLN A 40 4.04 6.96 -4.58
C GLN A 40 3.34 7.52 -3.34
N GLU A 41 2.94 6.68 -2.40
CA GLU A 41 2.31 7.08 -1.13
C GLU A 41 3.16 8.10 -0.36
N VAL A 42 4.44 7.80 -0.23
CA VAL A 42 5.40 8.65 0.48
C VAL A 42 5.66 9.94 -0.31
N ALA A 43 5.74 9.88 -1.64
CA ALA A 43 5.88 11.06 -2.47
C ALA A 43 4.67 11.99 -2.35
N GLU A 44 3.45 11.45 -2.44
CA GLU A 44 2.20 12.20 -2.27
C GLU A 44 2.11 12.82 -0.88
N PHE A 45 2.49 12.08 0.16
CA PHE A 45 2.52 12.60 1.52
C PHE A 45 3.56 13.71 1.70
N ASN A 46 4.79 13.49 1.24
CA ASN A 46 5.90 14.45 1.36
C ASN A 46 5.69 15.72 0.52
N ALA A 47 4.83 15.67 -0.51
CA ALA A 47 4.45 16.82 -1.33
C ALA A 47 3.41 17.73 -0.66
N ARG A 48 2.74 17.28 0.42
CA ARG A 48 1.77 18.11 1.17
C ARG A 48 2.50 19.18 1.99
N THR A 49 1.94 20.39 2.02
CA THR A 49 2.51 21.54 2.75
C THR A 49 2.46 21.36 4.27
N GLU A 50 1.43 20.70 4.81
CA GLU A 50 1.25 20.42 6.24
C GLU A 50 0.92 18.93 6.49
N PRO A 51 1.91 18.04 6.40
CA PRO A 51 1.69 16.61 6.47
C PRO A 51 1.56 16.14 7.94
N GLN A 52 0.33 16.15 8.47
CA GLN A 52 0.03 15.71 9.85
C GLN A 52 -0.49 14.27 9.93
N LEU A 53 -1.21 13.83 8.89
CA LEU A 53 -1.83 12.50 8.81
C LEU A 53 -1.30 11.73 7.61
N PHE A 54 -0.57 10.65 7.89
CA PHE A 54 -0.13 9.72 6.86
C PHE A 54 -1.20 8.65 6.64
N GLN A 55 -1.75 8.58 5.43
CA GLN A 55 -2.73 7.58 5.04
C GLN A 55 -2.04 6.59 4.12
N GLY A 56 -1.53 5.51 4.71
CA GLY A 56 -0.68 4.60 3.97
C GLY A 56 -0.91 3.12 4.26
N LEU A 57 -0.31 2.27 3.44
CA LEU A 57 -0.47 0.81 3.52
C LEU A 57 0.01 0.26 4.87
N VAL A 58 1.15 0.76 5.35
CA VAL A 58 1.80 0.33 6.60
C VAL A 58 2.13 1.52 7.48
N GLN A 59 2.14 1.28 8.80
CA GLN A 59 2.48 2.28 9.80
C GLN A 59 3.94 2.76 9.66
N PRO A 60 4.18 4.08 9.45
CA PRO A 60 5.52 4.64 9.51
C PRO A 60 6.11 4.59 10.91
N GLN A 61 7.44 4.71 11.03
CA GLN A 61 8.08 4.75 12.35
C GLN A 61 7.53 5.90 13.22
N ASP A 62 7.49 5.72 14.53
CA ASP A 62 7.14 6.77 15.52
C ASP A 62 5.79 7.49 15.28
N THR A 63 4.83 6.78 14.68
CA THR A 63 3.48 7.30 14.45
C THR A 63 2.49 6.66 15.40
N GLU A 64 1.41 7.37 15.71
CA GLU A 64 0.26 6.82 16.42
C GLU A 64 -0.83 6.42 15.43
N ARG A 65 -1.39 5.22 15.60
CA ARG A 65 -2.52 4.77 14.79
C ARG A 65 -3.77 5.52 15.22
N VAL A 66 -4.36 6.28 14.31
CA VAL A 66 -5.63 7.00 14.49
C VAL A 66 -6.70 6.39 13.60
N LEU A 67 -7.96 6.82 13.77
CA LEU A 67 -9.14 6.23 13.11
C LEU A 67 -8.99 6.12 11.58
N ASN A 68 -8.31 7.10 10.95
CA ASN A 68 -8.20 7.22 9.49
C ASN A 68 -6.74 7.35 8.98
N GLY A 69 -5.75 6.83 9.71
CA GLY A 69 -4.35 6.89 9.29
C GLY A 69 -3.34 6.83 10.44
N TYR A 70 -2.17 7.40 10.20
CA TYR A 70 -1.06 7.45 11.13
C TYR A 70 -0.70 8.90 11.44
N ALA A 71 -0.98 9.33 12.66
CA ALA A 71 -0.64 10.67 13.14
C ALA A 71 0.85 10.71 13.46
N LEU A 72 1.54 11.67 12.87
CA LEU A 72 2.94 11.92 13.19
C LEU A 72 3.02 12.78 14.44
N ARG A 73 3.78 12.31 15.44
CA ARG A 73 4.07 13.08 16.66
C ARG A 73 4.87 14.35 16.36
N THR A 74 5.58 14.39 15.24
CA THR A 74 6.31 15.57 14.75
C THR A 74 6.22 15.60 13.22
N PRO A 75 5.82 16.72 12.59
CA PRO A 75 5.80 16.83 11.13
C PRO A 75 7.19 16.54 10.56
N ARG A 76 7.28 15.51 9.72
CA ARG A 76 8.54 15.12 9.06
C ARG A 76 8.26 14.50 7.70
N ARG A 77 9.29 14.49 6.85
CA ARG A 77 9.29 13.68 5.64
C ARG A 77 9.48 12.22 6.00
N ILE A 78 8.79 11.34 5.27
CA ILE A 78 8.96 9.90 5.36
C ILE A 78 10.02 9.50 4.33
N ASP A 79 10.94 8.62 4.74
CA ASP A 79 11.91 8.01 3.84
C ASP A 79 11.21 6.88 3.05
N PRO A 80 11.13 6.98 1.71
CA PRO A 80 10.44 5.99 0.89
C PRO A 80 11.09 4.60 0.94
N GLU A 81 12.42 4.51 1.03
CA GLU A 81 13.12 3.22 1.08
C GLU A 81 12.83 2.50 2.40
N ALA A 82 12.98 3.22 3.52
CA ALA A 82 12.69 2.66 4.84
C ALA A 82 11.22 2.24 4.99
N GLN A 83 10.31 2.96 4.33
CA GLN A 83 8.89 2.63 4.34
C GLN A 83 8.58 1.42 3.43
N ALA A 84 9.25 1.29 2.30
CA ALA A 84 9.10 0.13 1.40
C ALA A 84 9.57 -1.16 2.08
N GLU A 85 10.71 -1.15 2.75
CA GLU A 85 11.22 -2.29 3.53
C GLU A 85 10.22 -2.71 4.63
N ARG A 86 9.58 -1.74 5.28
CA ARG A 86 8.51 -2.01 6.27
C ARG A 86 7.30 -2.65 5.64
N ALA A 87 6.91 -2.20 4.45
CA ALA A 87 5.80 -2.80 3.72
C ALA A 87 6.10 -4.24 3.28
N LEU A 88 7.31 -4.51 2.81
CA LEU A 88 7.74 -5.87 2.47
C LEU A 88 7.77 -6.78 3.70
N ALA A 89 8.28 -6.31 4.82
CA ALA A 89 8.26 -7.06 6.08
C ALA A 89 6.82 -7.33 6.57
N ALA A 90 5.92 -6.35 6.44
CA ALA A 90 4.52 -6.52 6.77
C ALA A 90 3.82 -7.50 5.82
N PHE A 91 4.11 -7.47 4.52
CA PHE A 91 3.59 -8.45 3.57
C PHE A 91 4.00 -9.88 3.95
N ALA A 92 5.30 -10.10 4.19
CA ALA A 92 5.82 -11.40 4.63
C ALA A 92 5.25 -11.83 5.99
N GLY A 93 4.92 -10.88 6.86
CA GLY A 93 4.30 -11.11 8.17
C GLY A 93 2.78 -11.21 8.16
N ASN A 94 2.11 -11.29 7.00
CA ASN A 94 0.64 -11.26 6.87
C ASN A 94 0.00 -10.04 7.54
N GLY A 95 0.58 -8.85 7.37
CA GLY A 95 0.00 -7.58 7.82
C GLY A 95 -1.04 -7.01 6.85
N PHE A 96 -0.97 -7.39 5.58
CA PHE A 96 -1.94 -7.09 4.54
C PHE A 96 -1.86 -8.17 3.44
N LEU A 97 -2.89 -8.26 2.61
CA LEU A 97 -2.91 -9.14 1.43
C LEU A 97 -2.81 -8.32 0.16
N VAL A 98 -2.25 -8.92 -0.89
CA VAL A 98 -2.24 -8.36 -2.25
C VAL A 98 -3.06 -9.27 -3.14
N LEU A 99 -4.08 -8.72 -3.79
CA LEU A 99 -4.91 -9.40 -4.78
C LEU A 99 -4.65 -8.78 -6.15
N VAL A 100 -4.53 -9.60 -7.18
CA VAL A 100 -4.42 -9.17 -8.57
C VAL A 100 -5.62 -9.76 -9.31
N GLY A 101 -6.59 -8.91 -9.65
CA GLY A 101 -7.96 -9.36 -9.93
C GLY A 101 -8.51 -10.10 -8.72
N ASP A 102 -8.86 -11.38 -8.89
CA ASP A 102 -9.39 -12.25 -7.83
C ASP A 102 -8.34 -13.19 -7.22
N ARG A 103 -7.06 -13.08 -7.62
CA ARG A 103 -5.99 -13.99 -7.19
C ARG A 103 -5.13 -13.34 -6.11
N GLN A 104 -5.01 -14.01 -4.96
CA GLN A 104 -4.08 -13.61 -3.92
C GLN A 104 -2.64 -13.97 -4.28
N VAL A 105 -1.74 -13.00 -4.10
CA VAL A 105 -0.28 -13.19 -4.19
C VAL A 105 0.28 -13.40 -2.79
N THR A 106 1.18 -14.36 -2.65
CA THR A 106 1.74 -14.77 -1.35
C THR A 106 3.26 -14.72 -1.28
N ASP A 107 3.94 -14.71 -2.43
CA ASP A 107 5.39 -14.65 -2.52
C ASP A 107 5.81 -13.26 -3.07
N PRO A 108 6.67 -12.51 -2.37
CA PRO A 108 7.17 -11.22 -2.85
C PRO A 108 7.94 -11.32 -4.17
N ASP A 109 8.57 -12.47 -4.45
CA ASP A 109 9.37 -12.67 -5.66
C ASP A 109 8.56 -13.30 -6.81
N GLU A 110 7.25 -13.52 -6.60
CA GLU A 110 6.33 -13.96 -7.65
C GLU A 110 6.19 -12.90 -8.74
N GLU A 111 6.40 -13.31 -10.00
CA GLU A 111 6.10 -12.48 -11.16
C GLU A 111 4.60 -12.39 -11.40
N ILE A 112 4.10 -11.16 -11.46
CA ILE A 112 2.69 -10.84 -11.67
C ILE A 112 2.54 -10.28 -13.07
N GLU A 113 1.61 -10.86 -13.84
CA GLU A 113 1.16 -10.30 -15.10
C GLU A 113 0.13 -9.19 -14.82
N LEU A 114 0.35 -8.02 -15.41
CA LEU A 114 -0.50 -6.85 -15.25
C LEU A 114 -1.14 -6.48 -16.60
N PRO A 115 -2.16 -7.23 -17.03
CA PRO A 115 -2.89 -6.88 -18.24
C PRO A 115 -3.59 -5.53 -18.09
N LEU A 116 -3.88 -4.89 -19.22
CA LEU A 116 -4.51 -3.57 -19.24
C LEU A 116 -5.83 -3.56 -18.44
N GLY A 117 -5.94 -2.66 -17.45
CA GLY A 117 -7.15 -2.53 -16.63
C GLY A 117 -7.29 -3.56 -15.51
N VAL A 118 -6.25 -4.35 -15.21
CA VAL A 118 -6.23 -5.19 -14.01
C VAL A 118 -6.28 -4.33 -12.75
N GLU A 119 -7.05 -4.79 -11.78
CA GLU A 119 -7.09 -4.19 -10.45
C GLU A 119 -6.11 -4.92 -9.53
N VAL A 120 -5.29 -4.15 -8.80
CA VAL A 120 -4.43 -4.69 -7.74
C VAL A 120 -4.93 -4.16 -6.41
N THR A 121 -5.50 -5.05 -5.60
CA THR A 121 -6.11 -4.70 -4.32
C THR A 121 -5.12 -4.97 -3.17
N PHE A 122 -4.90 -3.96 -2.34
CA PHE A 122 -4.12 -4.05 -1.11
C PHE A 122 -5.09 -4.10 0.07
N LEU A 123 -5.36 -5.31 0.55
CA LEU A 123 -6.30 -5.54 1.64
C LEU A 123 -5.59 -5.45 2.99
N LYS A 124 -5.84 -4.37 3.73
CA LYS A 124 -5.37 -4.20 5.11
C LYS A 124 -6.12 -5.16 6.04
N LEU A 125 -5.36 -6.00 6.72
CA LEU A 125 -5.89 -6.87 7.77
C LEU A 125 -6.07 -6.04 9.04
N VAL A 126 -7.30 -5.60 9.29
CA VAL A 126 -7.65 -5.01 10.59
C VAL A 126 -8.15 -6.14 11.51
N PRO A 127 -7.77 -6.13 12.81
CA PRO A 127 -8.33 -7.08 13.75
C PRO A 127 -9.86 -6.91 13.73
N LEU A 128 -10.57 -7.98 13.38
CA LEU A 128 -12.02 -8.00 13.44
C LEU A 128 -12.40 -7.80 14.91
N VAL A 129 -12.87 -6.60 15.24
CA VAL A 129 -13.54 -6.37 16.53
C VAL A 129 -14.84 -7.16 16.48
N GLY A 130 -14.81 -8.37 17.05
CA GLY A 130 -16.01 -9.17 17.24
C GLY A 130 -16.79 -8.64 18.44
N GLY A 131 -18.03 -8.20 18.20
CA GLY A 131 -19.13 -8.13 19.17
C GLY A 131 -19.02 -7.07 20.26
#